data_AF-A0A6P1KN76-F1
#
_entry.id   AF-A0A6P1KN76-F1
#
_cell.length_a   1.000
_cell.length_b   1.000
_cell.length_c   1.000
_cell.angle_alpha   90.00
_cell.angle_beta   90.00
_cell.angle_gamma   90.00
#
_symmetry.space_group_name_H-M   'P 1'
#
loop_
_entity.id
_entity.type
_entity.pdbx_description
1 polymer ?
#
loop_
_entity_poly.entity_id
_entity_poly.type
_entity_poly.pdbx_seq_one_letter_code
_entity_poly.pdbx_strand_id
1 'polypeptide(L)'
;MTSLFKTAQTTDESQISEFFQESTGKWRSQRRYYTLPKGETKEIESIVTINFLEQGCDELQNLAQMHDLPDTKSLICGAAVVWESTDVLTAKKESQGSTIFGVMGNTLYRDRGFAISKPVTAQYYFSNPKTMCLRTEYNGSVFEEELKLIGSKYRTRQTIISRAGEQLMIGQYLENRIES
;
A
#
# COMPACT_ATOMS: atom_id res chain seq x y z
N MET A 1 -24.26 22.97 -4.31
CA MET A 1 -23.04 22.19 -4.65
C MET A 1 -22.39 21.56 -3.42
N THR A 2 -22.36 22.21 -2.25
CA THR A 2 -21.70 21.74 -1.02
C THR A 2 -22.16 20.38 -0.47
N SER A 3 -23.42 20.00 -0.66
CA SER A 3 -23.96 18.72 -0.13
C SER A 3 -23.44 17.50 -0.88
N LEU A 4 -23.29 17.57 -2.21
CA LEU A 4 -22.84 16.44 -3.03
C LEU A 4 -21.36 16.12 -2.79
N PHE A 5 -20.53 17.15 -2.65
CA PHE A 5 -19.11 17.00 -2.30
C PHE A 5 -18.94 16.36 -0.93
N LYS A 6 -19.75 16.77 0.07
CA LYS A 6 -19.68 16.21 1.42
C LYS A 6 -20.11 14.73 1.43
N THR A 7 -21.14 14.37 0.68
CA THR A 7 -21.58 12.97 0.55
C THR A 7 -20.52 12.11 -0.15
N ALA A 8 -19.96 12.56 -1.28
CA ALA A 8 -18.94 11.82 -2.02
C ALA A 8 -17.67 11.59 -1.18
N GLN A 9 -17.21 12.63 -0.49
CA GLN A 9 -16.06 12.53 0.40
C GLN A 9 -16.31 11.52 1.54
N THR A 10 -17.50 11.53 2.15
CA THR A 10 -17.84 10.59 3.23
C THR A 10 -17.90 9.14 2.73
N THR A 11 -18.34 8.92 1.48
CA THR A 11 -18.33 7.60 0.84
C THR A 11 -16.91 7.09 0.62
N ASP A 12 -16.01 7.93 0.10
CA ASP A 12 -14.61 7.57 -0.14
C ASP A 12 -13.86 7.26 1.17
N GLU A 13 -14.12 8.04 2.23
CA GLU A 13 -13.55 7.85 3.58
C GLU A 13 -14.04 6.55 4.25
N SER A 14 -15.32 6.20 4.08
CA SER A 14 -15.86 4.92 4.55
C SER A 14 -15.24 3.75 3.77
N GLN A 15 -15.08 3.91 2.45
CA GLN A 15 -14.60 2.85 1.57
C GLN A 15 -13.13 2.51 1.81
N ILE A 16 -12.27 3.51 2.02
CA ILE A 16 -10.86 3.26 2.35
C ILE A 16 -10.70 2.60 3.73
N SER A 17 -11.51 3.01 4.70
CA SER A 17 -11.50 2.44 6.04
C SER A 17 -11.92 0.97 6.01
N GLU A 18 -13.00 0.64 5.30
CA GLU A 18 -13.44 -0.75 5.09
C GLU A 18 -12.36 -1.58 4.38
N PHE A 19 -11.74 -1.05 3.33
CA PHE A 19 -10.68 -1.75 2.61
C PHE A 19 -9.46 -2.08 3.50
N PHE A 20 -9.06 -1.17 4.38
CA PHE A 20 -7.97 -1.41 5.34
C PHE A 20 -8.37 -2.42 6.43
N GLN A 21 -9.59 -2.33 6.93
CA GLN A 21 -10.12 -3.33 7.87
C GLN A 21 -10.15 -4.72 7.24
N GLU A 22 -10.67 -4.85 6.02
CA GLU A 22 -10.69 -6.12 5.28
C GLU A 22 -9.30 -6.60 4.85
N SER A 23 -8.30 -5.71 4.82
CA SER A 23 -6.90 -6.08 4.59
C SER A 23 -6.18 -6.56 5.86
N THR A 24 -6.73 -6.30 7.05
CA THR A 24 -6.11 -6.62 8.34
C THR A 24 -5.92 -8.13 8.50
N GLY A 25 -4.79 -8.55 9.03
CA GLY A 25 -4.43 -9.94 9.29
C GLY A 25 -3.08 -10.33 8.69
N LYS A 26 -2.81 -11.63 8.70
CA LYS A 26 -1.54 -12.20 8.24
C LYS A 26 -1.70 -12.87 6.88
N TRP A 27 -0.82 -12.53 5.96
CA TRP A 27 -0.85 -12.95 4.56
C TRP A 27 0.46 -13.60 4.16
N ARG A 28 0.38 -14.68 3.39
CA ARG A 28 1.48 -15.22 2.62
C ARG A 28 1.44 -14.63 1.22
N SER A 29 2.40 -13.76 0.91
CA SER A 29 2.55 -13.08 -0.37
C SER A 29 3.56 -13.83 -1.24
N GLN A 30 3.12 -14.21 -2.43
CA GLN A 30 3.98 -14.77 -3.48
C GLN A 30 4.11 -13.71 -4.58
N ARG A 31 5.31 -13.17 -4.74
CA ARG A 31 5.61 -12.07 -5.65
C ARG A 31 6.49 -12.55 -6.80
N ARG A 32 6.22 -12.06 -8.01
CA ARG A 32 7.17 -12.08 -9.14
C ARG A 32 7.46 -10.68 -9.65
N TYR A 33 8.73 -10.35 -9.85
CA TYR A 33 9.17 -9.14 -10.52
C TYR A 33 9.73 -9.47 -11.90
N TYR A 34 9.25 -8.74 -12.91
CA TYR A 34 9.77 -8.76 -14.27
C TYR A 34 10.52 -7.46 -14.52
N THR A 35 11.83 -7.54 -14.76
CA THR A 35 12.64 -6.38 -15.17
C THR A 35 12.51 -6.19 -16.68
N LEU A 36 12.18 -4.98 -17.12
CA LEU A 36 11.86 -4.65 -18.51
C LEU A 36 12.95 -3.78 -19.15
N PRO A 37 13.06 -3.79 -20.50
CA PRO A 37 12.35 -4.68 -21.43
C PRO A 37 12.94 -6.10 -21.47
N LYS A 38 14.12 -6.29 -20.89
CA LYS A 38 14.81 -7.58 -20.75
C LYS A 38 15.39 -7.68 -19.35
N GLY A 39 15.16 -8.80 -18.70
CA GLY A 39 15.74 -9.11 -17.41
C GLY A 39 15.16 -10.40 -16.86
N GLU A 40 15.74 -10.86 -15.77
CA GLU A 40 15.32 -12.11 -15.13
C GLU A 40 14.04 -11.89 -14.32
N THR A 41 13.22 -12.94 -14.26
CA THR A 41 12.09 -13.00 -13.34
C THR A 41 12.61 -13.33 -11.96
N LYS A 42 12.33 -12.47 -10.99
CA LYS A 42 12.67 -12.72 -9.59
C LYS A 42 11.42 -13.13 -8.82
N GLU A 43 11.46 -14.27 -8.16
CA GLU A 43 10.37 -14.78 -7.31
C GLU A 43 10.72 -14.65 -5.83
N ILE A 44 9.80 -14.07 -5.06
CA ILE A 44 9.99 -13.79 -3.62
C ILE A 44 8.74 -14.23 -2.88
N GLU A 45 8.91 -14.94 -1.79
CA GLU A 45 7.83 -15.15 -0.82
C GLU A 45 7.98 -14.21 0.36
N SER A 46 6.87 -13.76 0.94
CA SER A 46 6.88 -12.93 2.13
C SER A 46 5.71 -13.24 3.05
N ILE A 47 5.95 -13.14 4.35
CA ILE A 47 4.89 -13.07 5.35
C ILE A 47 4.62 -11.59 5.59
N VAL A 48 3.37 -11.16 5.39
CA VAL A 48 2.93 -9.77 5.53
C VAL A 48 1.85 -9.72 6.61
N THR A 49 2.08 -8.92 7.65
CA THR A 49 1.09 -8.66 8.70
C THR A 49 0.58 -7.24 8.56
N ILE A 50 -0.73 -7.08 8.51
CA ILE A 50 -1.41 -5.80 8.36
C ILE A 50 -2.29 -5.57 9.59
N ASN A 51 -2.14 -4.42 10.24
CA ASN A 51 -2.99 -3.98 11.33
C ASN A 51 -3.69 -2.68 10.93
N PHE A 52 -5.00 -2.61 11.15
CA PHE A 52 -5.76 -1.37 11.01
C PHE A 52 -5.33 -0.36 12.08
N LEU A 53 -5.27 0.92 11.70
CA LEU A 53 -4.97 2.03 12.61
C LEU A 53 -6.17 2.96 12.68
N GLU A 54 -6.69 3.16 13.88
CA GLU A 54 -7.77 4.10 14.16
C GLU A 54 -7.26 5.54 14.20
N GLN A 55 -8.14 6.48 13.85
CA GLN A 55 -7.84 7.92 13.94
C GLN A 55 -7.26 8.29 15.31
N GLY A 56 -6.16 9.03 15.30
CA GLY A 56 -5.54 9.55 16.51
C GLY A 56 -4.72 8.55 17.31
N CYS A 57 -4.49 7.33 16.83
CA CYS A 57 -3.47 6.46 17.44
C CYS A 57 -2.06 7.04 17.29
N ASP A 58 -1.12 6.61 18.13
CA ASP A 58 0.22 7.19 18.19
C ASP A 58 0.98 7.04 16.86
N GLU A 59 0.81 5.92 16.16
CA GLU A 59 1.40 5.67 14.84
C GLU A 59 0.96 6.71 13.80
N LEU A 60 -0.32 7.07 13.78
CA LEU A 60 -0.84 8.08 12.86
C LEU A 60 -0.44 9.48 13.27
N GLN A 61 -0.40 9.79 14.57
CA GLN A 61 0.09 11.09 15.03
C GLN A 61 1.56 11.30 14.67
N ASN A 62 2.40 10.28 14.84
CA ASN A 62 3.80 10.31 14.43
C ASN A 62 3.94 10.45 12.91
N LEU A 63 3.09 9.75 12.13
CA LEU A 63 3.08 9.89 10.68
C LEU A 63 2.67 11.31 10.25
N ALA A 64 1.65 11.89 10.88
CA ALA A 64 1.22 13.26 10.60
C ALA A 64 2.35 14.26 10.88
N GLN A 65 3.11 14.08 11.97
CA GLN A 65 4.30 14.90 12.27
C GLN A 65 5.40 14.72 11.22
N MET A 66 5.68 13.49 10.76
CA MET A 66 6.69 13.23 9.71
C MET A 66 6.36 13.93 8.37
N HIS A 67 5.09 14.24 8.14
CA HIS A 67 4.60 14.94 6.94
C HIS A 67 4.30 16.42 7.19
N ASP A 68 4.71 16.96 8.34
CA ASP A 68 4.48 18.36 8.73
C ASP A 68 3.00 18.78 8.66
N LEU A 69 2.07 17.87 8.97
CA LEU A 69 0.64 18.17 8.96
C LEU A 69 0.29 19.09 10.14
N PRO A 70 -0.61 20.08 9.92
CA PRO A 70 -0.92 21.09 10.93
C PRO A 70 -1.70 20.52 12.14
N ASP A 71 -2.43 19.41 11.95
CA ASP A 71 -3.15 18.69 13.00
C ASP A 71 -2.71 17.22 12.98
N THR A 72 -2.19 16.72 14.10
CA THR A 72 -1.74 15.32 14.21
C THR A 72 -2.88 14.31 14.17
N LYS A 73 -4.13 14.77 14.30
CA LYS A 73 -5.35 13.94 14.22
C LYS A 73 -6.07 14.07 12.87
N SER A 74 -5.47 14.73 11.88
CA SER A 74 -6.09 14.92 10.56
C SER A 74 -6.20 13.64 9.73
N LEU A 75 -5.41 12.60 10.06
CA LEU A 75 -5.48 11.30 9.40
C LEU A 75 -6.66 10.49 9.95
N ILE A 76 -7.60 10.13 9.07
CA ILE A 76 -8.90 9.53 9.46
C ILE A 76 -8.81 8.03 9.79
N CYS A 77 -7.82 7.34 9.23
CA CYS A 77 -7.49 5.95 9.50
C CYS A 77 -6.15 5.61 8.83
N GLY A 78 -5.68 4.37 9.03
CA GLY A 78 -4.47 3.90 8.40
C GLY A 78 -4.25 2.40 8.50
N ALA A 79 -3.05 1.99 8.11
CA ALA A 79 -2.61 0.61 8.23
C ALA A 79 -1.12 0.56 8.60
N ALA A 80 -0.77 -0.24 9.59
CA ALA A 80 0.61 -0.64 9.85
C ALA A 80 0.88 -1.96 9.12
N VAL A 81 1.92 -2.00 8.30
CA VAL A 81 2.31 -3.17 7.52
C VAL A 81 3.72 -3.58 7.90
N VAL A 82 3.90 -4.85 8.27
CA VAL A 82 5.19 -5.47 8.55
C VAL A 82 5.39 -6.62 7.58
N TRP A 83 6.59 -6.79 7.05
CA TRP A 83 6.91 -7.93 6.19
C TRP A 83 8.25 -8.58 6.54
N GLU A 84 8.32 -9.87 6.26
CA GLU A 84 9.55 -10.67 6.25
C GLU A 84 9.58 -11.47 4.94
N SER A 85 10.62 -11.25 4.13
CA SER A 85 10.78 -11.82 2.80
C SER A 85 11.87 -12.89 2.78
N THR A 86 11.60 -13.96 2.06
CA THR A 86 12.52 -15.06 1.79
C THR A 86 12.61 -15.27 0.28
N ASP A 87 13.83 -15.36 -0.21
CA ASP A 87 14.09 -15.70 -1.61
C ASP A 87 13.79 -17.20 -1.83
N VAL A 88 12.91 -17.51 -2.77
CA VAL A 88 12.39 -18.88 -2.96
C VAL A 88 13.45 -19.82 -3.52
N LEU A 89 14.33 -19.30 -4.38
CA LEU A 89 15.36 -20.10 -5.06
C LEU A 89 16.51 -20.46 -4.12
N THR A 90 16.86 -19.54 -3.22
CA THR A 90 18.00 -19.70 -2.31
C THR A 90 17.61 -20.08 -0.89
N ALA A 91 16.32 -20.01 -0.56
CA ALA A 91 15.77 -20.18 0.79
C ALA A 91 16.41 -19.25 1.84
N LYS A 92 17.05 -18.16 1.42
CA LYS A 92 17.68 -17.18 2.31
C LYS A 92 16.72 -16.04 2.62
N LYS A 93 16.76 -15.56 3.87
CA LYS A 93 16.06 -14.34 4.27
C LYS A 93 16.58 -13.18 3.42
N GLU A 94 15.70 -12.57 2.65
CA GLU A 94 16.03 -11.52 1.69
C GLU A 94 15.96 -10.15 2.38
N SER A 95 14.84 -9.86 3.04
CA SER A 95 14.62 -8.58 3.69
C SER A 95 13.55 -8.67 4.77
N GLN A 96 13.53 -7.69 5.67
CA GLN A 96 12.42 -7.44 6.59
C GLN A 96 12.19 -5.94 6.67
N GLY A 97 10.96 -5.52 6.93
CA GLY A 97 10.66 -4.10 7.08
C GLY A 97 9.26 -3.85 7.59
N SER A 98 8.98 -2.57 7.80
CA SER A 98 7.67 -2.07 8.17
C SER A 98 7.39 -0.75 7.47
N THR A 99 6.12 -0.41 7.35
CA THR A 99 5.66 0.89 6.87
C THR A 99 4.31 1.21 7.50
N ILE A 100 4.04 2.50 7.68
CA ILE A 100 2.77 3.01 8.18
C ILE A 100 2.11 3.80 7.06
N PHE A 101 0.83 3.55 6.87
CA PHE A 101 -0.05 4.28 5.97
C PHE A 101 -1.05 5.10 6.79
N GLY A 102 -1.34 6.32 6.36
CA GLY A 102 -2.40 7.15 6.91
C GLY A 102 -3.15 7.88 5.79
N VAL A 103 -4.44 8.17 6.01
CA VAL A 103 -5.29 8.75 4.96
C VAL A 103 -5.83 10.11 5.37
N MET A 104 -5.77 11.09 4.46
CA MET A 104 -6.51 12.35 4.57
C MET A 104 -6.99 12.78 3.18
N GLY A 105 -8.31 12.92 3.01
CA GLY A 105 -8.92 13.14 1.70
C GLY A 105 -8.58 12.00 0.74
N ASN A 106 -8.12 12.34 -0.47
CA ASN A 106 -7.68 11.39 -1.49
C ASN A 106 -6.16 11.06 -1.45
N THR A 107 -5.48 11.50 -0.39
CA THR A 107 -4.03 11.35 -0.24
C THR A 107 -3.71 10.30 0.82
N LEU A 108 -2.85 9.36 0.42
CA LEU A 108 -2.29 8.33 1.28
C LEU A 108 -0.86 8.72 1.67
N TYR A 109 -0.64 8.94 2.96
CA TYR A 109 0.63 9.28 3.57
C TYR A 109 1.39 8.02 3.95
N ARG A 110 2.69 7.97 3.67
CA ARG A 110 3.57 6.83 3.99
C ARG A 110 4.81 7.33 4.72
N ASP A 111 5.29 6.58 5.71
CA ASP A 111 6.53 6.87 6.43
C ASP A 111 7.78 6.71 5.56
N ARG A 112 7.67 5.95 4.45
CA ARG A 112 8.75 5.68 3.50
C ARG A 112 8.26 5.42 2.08
N GLY A 113 9.14 5.64 1.11
CA GLY A 113 8.95 5.18 -0.27
C GLY A 113 9.42 3.74 -0.48
N PHE A 114 9.19 3.20 -1.69
CA PHE A 114 9.63 1.82 -2.02
C PHE A 114 11.14 1.64 -1.92
N ALA A 115 11.91 2.65 -2.32
CA ALA A 115 13.37 2.60 -2.35
C ALA A 115 14.05 3.67 -1.50
N ILE A 116 13.29 4.46 -0.74
CA ILE A 116 13.80 5.57 0.07
C ILE A 116 13.19 5.57 1.46
N SER A 117 13.95 5.97 2.46
CA SER A 117 13.49 6.10 3.85
C SER A 117 12.73 7.39 4.13
N LYS A 118 12.63 8.30 3.15
CA LYS A 118 11.91 9.57 3.30
C LYS A 118 10.39 9.34 3.19
N PRO A 119 9.58 10.07 3.97
CA PRO A 119 8.13 10.05 3.82
C PRO A 119 7.70 10.44 2.40
N VAL A 120 6.67 9.76 1.89
CA VAL A 120 6.10 10.03 0.56
C VAL A 120 4.58 10.03 0.64
N THR A 121 3.94 10.69 -0.32
CA THR A 121 2.50 10.62 -0.50
C THR A 121 2.15 9.87 -1.77
N ALA A 122 0.98 9.27 -1.79
CA ALA A 122 0.36 8.69 -2.96
C ALA A 122 -1.03 9.27 -3.13
N GLN A 123 -1.47 9.46 -4.37
CA GLN A 123 -2.89 9.61 -4.67
C GLN A 123 -3.51 8.23 -4.70
N TYR A 124 -4.69 8.08 -4.12
CA TYR A 124 -5.45 6.84 -4.21
C TYR A 124 -6.86 7.08 -4.77
N TYR A 125 -7.40 6.04 -5.36
CA TYR A 125 -8.81 5.96 -5.73
C TYR A 125 -9.24 4.49 -5.75
N PHE A 126 -10.53 4.26 -5.88
CA PHE A 126 -11.08 2.93 -6.05
C PHE A 126 -11.66 2.76 -7.45
N SER A 127 -11.20 1.75 -8.18
CA SER A 127 -11.82 1.38 -9.47
C SER A 127 -13.14 0.62 -9.26
N ASN A 128 -13.30 0.00 -8.10
CA ASN A 128 -14.53 -0.58 -7.56
C ASN A 128 -14.38 -0.76 -6.04
N PRO A 129 -15.46 -1.12 -5.29
CA PRO A 129 -15.41 -1.24 -3.83
C PRO A 129 -14.31 -2.12 -3.24
N LYS A 130 -13.81 -3.11 -4.00
CA LYS A 130 -12.79 -4.07 -3.54
C LYS A 130 -11.44 -3.91 -4.24
N THR A 131 -11.25 -2.84 -5.04
CA THR A 131 -10.00 -2.60 -5.78
C THR A 131 -9.51 -1.18 -5.57
N MET A 132 -8.43 -1.05 -4.80
CA MET A 132 -7.76 0.22 -4.53
C MET A 132 -6.58 0.40 -5.50
N CYS A 133 -6.50 1.58 -6.11
CA CYS A 133 -5.41 1.98 -6.98
C CYS A 133 -4.59 3.08 -6.29
N LEU A 134 -3.27 2.98 -6.34
CA LEU A 134 -2.33 3.93 -5.77
C LEU A 134 -1.39 4.45 -6.84
N ARG A 135 -1.07 5.74 -6.78
CA ARG A 135 -0.02 6.35 -7.60
C ARG A 135 0.91 7.17 -6.71
N THR A 136 2.16 6.72 -6.61
CA THR A 136 3.24 7.40 -5.87
C THR A 136 4.27 7.92 -6.87
N GLU A 137 4.73 9.15 -6.70
CA GLU A 137 5.77 9.73 -7.56
C GLU A 137 6.88 10.35 -6.71
N TYR A 138 8.13 9.96 -6.99
CA TYR A 138 9.30 10.59 -6.38
C TYR A 138 10.55 10.30 -7.21
N ASN A 139 11.55 11.19 -7.15
CA ASN A 139 12.83 11.07 -7.87
C ASN A 139 12.70 10.80 -9.39
N GLY A 140 11.62 11.29 -10.01
CA GLY A 140 11.31 11.06 -11.42
C GLY A 140 10.80 9.65 -11.77
N SER A 141 10.61 8.80 -10.76
CA SER A 141 9.97 7.48 -10.87
C SER A 141 8.51 7.55 -10.47
N VAL A 142 7.69 6.77 -11.15
CA VAL A 142 6.26 6.58 -10.88
C VAL A 142 6.04 5.12 -10.47
N PHE A 143 5.27 4.95 -9.41
CA PHE A 143 4.87 3.64 -8.88
C PHE A 143 3.36 3.59 -8.86
N GLU A 144 2.79 2.74 -9.70
CA GLU A 144 1.35 2.50 -9.77
C GLU A 144 1.06 1.14 -9.16
N GLU A 145 0.21 1.09 -8.15
CA GLU A 145 -0.22 -0.16 -7.53
C GLU A 145 -1.73 -0.36 -7.71
N GLU A 146 -2.15 -1.58 -8.00
CA GLU A 146 -3.56 -1.99 -7.93
C GLU A 146 -3.66 -3.14 -6.93
N LEU A 147 -4.50 -2.99 -5.91
CA LEU A 147 -4.72 -3.97 -4.85
C LEU A 147 -6.20 -4.38 -4.86
N LYS A 148 -6.46 -5.67 -5.08
CA LYS A 148 -7.82 -6.20 -5.16
C LYS A 148 -8.07 -7.28 -4.14
N LEU A 149 -9.06 -7.07 -3.28
CA LEU A 149 -9.58 -8.08 -2.35
C LEU A 149 -10.49 -9.05 -3.12
N ILE A 150 -10.28 -10.36 -2.93
CA ILE A 150 -11.04 -11.42 -3.58
C ILE A 150 -11.62 -12.33 -2.50
N GLY A 151 -12.90 -12.07 -2.17
CA GLY A 151 -13.53 -12.65 -0.99
C GLY A 151 -12.76 -12.27 0.28
N SER A 152 -12.82 -13.13 1.29
CA SER A 152 -12.10 -12.90 2.55
C SER A 152 -10.70 -13.50 2.56
N LYS A 153 -10.36 -14.43 1.66
CA LYS A 153 -9.14 -15.27 1.79
C LYS A 153 -7.98 -14.85 0.89
N TYR A 154 -8.26 -14.08 -0.16
CA TYR A 154 -7.28 -13.80 -1.20
C TYR A 154 -7.19 -12.31 -1.49
N ARG A 155 -5.99 -11.87 -1.85
CA ARG A 155 -5.74 -10.53 -2.40
C ARG A 155 -4.77 -10.66 -3.56
N THR A 156 -5.04 -9.95 -4.64
CA THR A 156 -4.08 -9.79 -5.75
C THR A 156 -3.53 -8.38 -5.73
N ARG A 157 -2.26 -8.24 -6.07
CA ARG A 157 -1.66 -6.93 -6.29
C ARG A 157 -0.86 -6.91 -7.58
N GLN A 158 -0.82 -5.76 -8.22
CA GLN A 158 0.08 -5.45 -9.33
C GLN A 158 0.81 -4.15 -9.03
N THR A 159 2.07 -4.07 -9.42
CA THR A 159 2.87 -2.83 -9.35
C THR A 159 3.48 -2.58 -10.72
N ILE A 160 3.39 -1.36 -11.22
CA ILE A 160 4.13 -0.88 -12.39
C ILE A 160 5.09 0.21 -11.93
N ILE A 161 6.37 0.04 -12.23
CA ILE A 161 7.40 1.04 -11.96
C ILE A 161 7.86 1.60 -13.30
N SER A 162 7.73 2.91 -13.46
CA SER A 162 8.20 3.62 -14.66
C SER A 162 9.08 4.80 -14.30
N ARG A 163 9.91 5.24 -15.26
CA ARG A 163 10.75 6.43 -15.14
C ARG A 163 10.84 7.09 -16.51
N ALA A 164 10.64 8.41 -16.55
CA ALA A 164 10.65 9.18 -17.80
C ALA A 164 9.71 8.60 -18.89
N GLY A 165 8.56 8.05 -18.49
CA GLY A 165 7.56 7.47 -19.39
C GLY A 165 7.77 5.99 -19.74
N GLU A 166 8.93 5.41 -19.44
CA GLU A 166 9.28 4.03 -19.79
C GLU A 166 9.05 3.08 -18.61
N GLN A 167 8.45 1.91 -18.85
CA GLN A 167 8.25 0.88 -17.83
C GLN A 167 9.56 0.12 -17.58
N LEU A 168 9.97 0.10 -16.32
CA LEU A 168 11.21 -0.55 -15.88
C LEU A 168 10.95 -1.89 -15.22
N MET A 169 9.82 -2.03 -14.52
CA MET A 169 9.52 -3.24 -13.77
C MET A 169 8.01 -3.42 -13.60
N ILE A 170 7.56 -4.68 -13.69
CA ILE A 170 6.22 -5.09 -13.32
C ILE A 170 6.31 -6.10 -12.17
N GLY A 171 5.56 -5.86 -11.10
CA GLY A 171 5.39 -6.78 -9.99
C GLY A 171 3.99 -7.39 -10.00
N GLN A 172 3.88 -8.71 -9.81
CA GLN A 172 2.59 -9.40 -9.65
C GLN A 172 2.60 -10.22 -8.36
N TYR A 173 1.48 -10.19 -7.64
CA TYR A 173 1.39 -10.73 -6.30
C TYR A 173 0.10 -11.53 -6.12
N LEU A 174 0.23 -12.73 -5.58
CA LEU A 174 -0.86 -13.50 -4.99
C LEU A 174 -0.67 -13.56 -3.48
N GLU A 175 -1.66 -13.11 -2.73
CA GLU A 175 -1.60 -13.01 -1.28
C GLU A 175 -2.73 -13.84 -0.67
N ASN A 176 -2.36 -14.85 0.10
CA ASN A 176 -3.28 -15.77 0.76
C ASN A 176 -3.29 -15.51 2.26
N ARG A 177 -4.46 -15.41 2.89
CA ARG A 177 -4.52 -15.35 4.36
C ARG A 177 -3.96 -16.64 4.97
N ILE A 178 -3.17 -16.50 6.04
CA ILE A 178 -2.52 -17.63 6.73
C ILE A 178 -3.47 -18.29 7.73
N GLU A 179 -4.38 -17.52 8.32
CA GLU A 179 -5.38 -18.00 9.27
C GLU A 179 -6.73 -17.35 8.89
N SER A 180 -7.77 -18.18 8.78
CA SER A 180 -9.15 -17.77 8.49
C SER A 180 -10.07 -18.32 9.56
#